data_AF-A0A973NPJ3-F1
#
_entry.id   AF-A0A973NPJ3-F1
#
_cell.length_a   1.000
_cell.length_b   1.000
_cell.length_c   1.000
_cell.angle_alpha   90.00
_cell.angle_beta   90.00
_cell.angle_gamma   90.00
#
_symmetry.space_group_name_H-M   'P 1'
#
loop_
_entity.id
_entity.type
_entity.pdbx_description
1 polymer ?
#
loop_
_entity_poly.entity_id
_entity_poly.type
_entity_poly.pdbx_seq_one_letter_code
_entity_poly.pdbx_strand_id
1 'polypeptide(L)' 'MAPTKSGGSKRGFAAMDPAKQREIASKGGKASHGGGRKASSSR' A
#
# COMPACT_ATOMS: atom_id res chain seq x y z
N MET A 1 -5.43 2.75 34.57
CA MET A 1 -5.60 2.37 33.16
C MET A 1 -4.25 1.86 32.65
N ALA A 2 -4.13 0.57 32.31
CA ALA A 2 -2.87 0.00 31.82
C ALA A 2 -2.65 0.40 30.35
N PRO A 3 -1.42 0.76 29.92
CA PRO A 3 -1.15 1.02 28.51
C PRO A 3 -1.28 -0.30 27.74
N THR A 4 -2.20 -0.34 26.79
CA THR A 4 -2.30 -1.47 25.85
C THR A 4 -1.00 -1.50 25.05
N LYS A 5 -0.14 -2.47 25.39
CA LYS A 5 1.07 -2.79 24.63
C LYS A 5 0.62 -3.13 23.22
N SER A 6 0.72 -2.16 22.31
CA SER A 6 0.59 -2.35 20.86
C SER A 6 1.70 -3.28 20.39
N GLY A 7 1.54 -4.58 20.67
CA GLY A 7 2.32 -5.63 20.04
C GLY A 7 2.07 -5.51 18.55
N GLY A 8 3.12 -5.18 17.80
CA GLY A 8 3.11 -4.95 16.36
C GLY A 8 2.33 -6.05 15.66
N SER A 9 1.07 -5.75 15.42
CA SER A 9 0.15 -6.69 14.80
C SER A 9 0.67 -6.83 13.38
N LYS A 10 0.97 -8.05 12.93
CA LYS A 10 1.44 -8.38 11.57
C LYS A 10 0.34 -8.05 10.56
N ARG A 11 0.06 -6.76 10.39
CA ARG A 11 -1.00 -6.17 9.61
C ARG A 11 -0.39 -5.17 8.64
N GLY A 12 -1.07 -4.99 7.51
CA GLY A 12 -0.61 -4.10 6.46
C GLY A 12 0.36 -4.76 5.48
N PHE A 13 0.71 -4.00 4.46
CA PHE A 13 1.45 -4.48 3.29
C PHE A 13 2.84 -5.03 3.63
N ALA A 14 3.55 -4.38 4.57
CA ALA A 14 4.89 -4.79 4.99
C ALA A 14 4.92 -6.08 5.82
N ALA A 15 3.77 -6.52 6.36
CA ALA A 15 3.66 -7.75 7.14
C ALA A 15 3.14 -8.94 6.31
N MET A 16 2.86 -8.75 5.01
CA MET A 16 2.44 -9.82 4.10
C MET A 16 3.62 -10.66 3.62
N ASP A 17 3.30 -11.83 3.07
CA ASP A 17 4.29 -12.66 2.38
C ASP A 17 4.91 -11.93 1.15
N PRO A 18 6.22 -12.10 0.87
CA PRO A 18 6.90 -11.44 -0.24
C PRO A 18 6.28 -11.70 -1.63
N ALA A 19 5.75 -12.90 -1.89
CA ALA A 19 5.13 -13.21 -3.17
C ALA A 19 3.83 -12.41 -3.35
N LYS A 20 3.01 -12.35 -2.31
CA LYS A 20 1.76 -11.54 -2.29
C LYS A 20 2.06 -10.05 -2.37
N GLN A 21 3.11 -9.58 -1.69
CA GLN A 21 3.56 -8.19 -1.75
C GLN A 21 3.95 -7.80 -3.19
N ARG A 22 4.72 -8.66 -3.88
CA ARG A 22 5.14 -8.45 -5.27
C ARG A 22 3.95 -8.43 -6.23
N GLU A 23 2.99 -9.32 -6.06
CA GLU A 23 1.77 -9.35 -6.88
C GLU A 23 0.96 -8.06 -6.73
N ILE A 24 0.72 -7.62 -5.48
CA ILE A 24 -0.02 -6.39 -5.18
C ILE A 24 0.74 -5.17 -5.69
N ALA A 25 2.06 -5.08 -5.50
CA ALA A 25 2.89 -3.99 -6.04
C ALA A 25 2.81 -3.93 -7.57
N SER A 26 2.88 -5.09 -8.24
CA SER A 26 2.80 -5.19 -9.69
C SER A 26 1.44 -4.72 -10.22
N LYS A 27 0.36 -5.07 -9.51
CA LYS A 27 -1.01 -4.60 -9.80
C LYS A 27 -1.16 -3.10 -9.56
N GLY A 28 -0.64 -2.59 -8.43
CA GLY A 28 -0.67 -1.18 -8.06
C GLY A 28 0.07 -0.29 -9.05
N GLY A 29 1.29 -0.66 -9.45
CA GLY A 29 2.07 0.07 -10.44
C GLY A 29 1.42 0.12 -11.83
N LYS A 30 0.75 -0.97 -12.25
CA LYS A 30 -0.06 -0.99 -13.48
C LYS A 30 -1.29 -0.07 -13.37
N ALA A 31 -1.98 -0.08 -12.23
CA ALA A 31 -3.14 0.77 -11.98
C ALA A 31 -2.78 2.27 -11.98
N SER A 32 -1.64 2.64 -11.37
CA SER A 32 -1.14 4.03 -11.37
C SER A 32 -0.79 4.55 -12.78
N HIS A 33 -0.45 3.65 -13.71
CA HIS A 33 -0.17 4.04 -15.09
C HIS A 33 -1.43 4.24 -15.95
N GLY A 34 -2.55 3.62 -15.58
CA GLY A 34 -3.82 3.67 -16.35
C GLY A 34 -4.88 4.63 -15.80
N GLY A 35 -4.74 5.16 -14.58
CA GLY A 35 -5.86 5.81 -13.88
C GLY A 35 -5.71 7.26 -13.42
N GLY A 36 -4.55 7.91 -13.57
CA GLY A 36 -4.34 9.13 -12.78
C GLY A 36 -3.26 10.09 -13.21
N ARG A 37 -2.85 10.10 -14.49
CA ARG A 37 -2.13 11.27 -15.04
C ARG A 37 -3.14 12.37 -15.39
N LYS A 38 -3.83 12.93 -14.39
CA LYS A 38 -4.29 14.33 -14.48
C LYS A 38 -3.11 15.23 -14.12
N ALA A 39 -2.02 15.12 -14.89
CA ALA A 39 -1.06 16.19 -15.01
C ALA A 39 -1.68 17.18 -16.00
N SER A 40 -2.55 18.07 -15.51
CA SER A 40 -2.80 19.34 -16.20
C SER A 40 -3.46 20.30 -15.22
N SER A 41 -2.62 21.18 -14.67
CA SER A 41 -2.88 22.61 -14.71
C SER A 41 -4.33 23.01 -14.40
N SER A 42 -4.66 23.11 -13.11
CA SER A 42 -5.61 24.14 -12.70
C SER A 42 -4.82 25.45 -12.65
N ARG A 43 -5.20 26.34 -13.56
CA ARG A 43 -4.89 27.78 -13.69
C ARG A 43 -4.30 28.45 -12.46
#